data_AF-A0A916H3C0-F1
#
_entry.id   AF-A0A916H3C0-F1
#
_cell.length_a   1.000
_cell.length_b   1.000
_cell.length_c   1.000
_cell.angle_alpha   90.00
_cell.angle_beta   90.00
_cell.angle_gamma   90.00
#
_symmetry.space_group_name_H-M   'P 1'
#
loop_
_entity.id
_entity.type
_entity.pdbx_description
1 polymer ?
#
loop_
_entity_poly.entity_id
_entity_poly.type
_entity_poly.pdbx_seq_one_letter_code
_entity_poly.pdbx_strand_id
1 'polypeptide(L)'
;GHTVGHALEAAAHYRGLRHGEAVGLGMLAAFAVEARLGASDAGAHAARVRRLLERLGLPTDLHARLGPDTLAFVATDKKRRQGAIGFVLPGAPGCARVEPVTLEELRAALEPAA
;
A
#
# COMPACT_ATOMS: atom_id res chain seq x y z
N GLY A 1 0.23 4.80 1.37
CA GLY A 1 1.10 4.96 2.56
C GLY A 1 0.44 4.38 3.79
N HIS A 2 -0.08 5.23 4.67
CA HIS A 2 -0.55 4.87 6.01
C HIS A 2 -1.66 3.81 6.06
N THR A 3 -2.60 3.77 5.11
CA THR A 3 -3.69 2.77 5.11
C THR A 3 -3.14 1.34 5.15
N VAL A 4 -2.18 1.02 4.27
CA VAL A 4 -1.54 -0.30 4.25
C VAL A 4 -0.44 -0.41 5.29
N GLY A 5 0.29 0.69 5.56
CA GLY A 5 1.32 0.72 6.59
C GLY A 5 0.80 0.35 7.98
N HIS A 6 -0.28 0.98 8.43
CA HIS A 6 -0.90 0.66 9.72
C HIS A 6 -1.44 -0.78 9.75
N ALA A 7 -1.96 -1.30 8.63
CA ALA A 7 -2.40 -2.68 8.55
C ALA A 7 -1.21 -3.67 8.68
N LEU A 8 -0.05 -3.34 8.11
CA LEU A 8 1.18 -4.13 8.29
C LEU A 8 1.66 -4.08 9.75
N GLU A 9 1.64 -2.90 10.39
CA GLU A 9 2.00 -2.76 11.81
C GLU A 9 1.06 -3.58 12.70
N ALA A 10 -0.26 -3.49 12.47
CA ALA A 10 -1.25 -4.23 13.23
C ALA A 10 -1.12 -5.74 13.05
N ALA A 11 -0.93 -6.22 11.81
CA ALA A 11 -0.71 -7.63 11.50
C ALA A 11 0.60 -8.18 12.11
N ALA A 12 1.63 -7.35 12.19
CA ALA A 12 2.89 -7.70 12.85
C ALA A 12 2.85 -7.53 14.38
N HIS A 13 1.69 -7.23 14.96
CA HIS A 13 1.52 -6.91 16.38
C HIS A 13 2.51 -5.85 16.88
N TYR A 14 2.82 -4.86 16.03
CA TYR A 14 3.78 -3.79 16.27
C TYR A 14 5.20 -4.27 16.59
N ARG A 15 5.60 -5.44 16.07
CA ARG A 15 6.93 -6.04 16.24
C ARG A 15 7.64 -6.17 14.89
N GLY A 16 8.95 -5.95 14.88
CA GLY A 16 9.80 -6.20 13.70
C GLY A 16 9.57 -5.28 12.50
N LEU A 17 8.72 -4.25 12.63
CA LEU A 17 8.50 -3.22 11.63
C LEU A 17 8.29 -1.88 12.33
N ARG A 18 9.17 -0.92 12.06
CA ARG A 18 9.06 0.47 12.53
C ARG A 18 8.04 1.21 11.68
N HIS A 19 7.45 2.27 12.23
CA HIS A 19 6.45 3.06 11.53
C HIS A 19 6.90 3.56 10.14
N GLY A 20 8.11 4.12 10.03
CA GLY A 20 8.64 4.60 8.75
C GLY A 20 8.84 3.48 7.71
N GLU A 21 9.18 2.28 8.16
CA GLU A 21 9.33 1.08 7.32
C GLU A 21 7.97 0.63 6.80
N ALA A 22 6.97 0.57 7.67
CA ALA A 22 5.59 0.25 7.33
C ALA A 22 4.98 1.26 6.34
N VAL A 23 5.21 2.56 6.57
CA VAL A 23 4.76 3.61 5.65
C VAL A 23 5.45 3.50 4.30
N GLY A 24 6.74 3.17 4.27
CA GLY A 24 7.51 2.88 3.05
C GLY A 24 6.88 1.78 2.21
N LEU A 25 6.64 0.62 2.81
CA LEU A 25 5.96 -0.51 2.17
C LEU A 25 4.54 -0.14 1.73
N GLY A 26 3.82 0.61 2.57
CA GLY A 26 2.49 1.11 2.25
C GLY A 26 2.45 2.12 1.11
N MET A 27 3.57 2.78 0.76
CA MET A 27 3.66 3.59 -0.46
C MET A 27 3.78 2.71 -1.71
N LEU A 28 4.60 1.65 -1.65
CA LEU A 28 4.69 0.67 -2.74
C LEU A 28 3.34 0.00 -3.01
N ALA A 29 2.62 -0.34 -1.93
CA ALA A 29 1.27 -0.88 -2.01
C ALA A 29 0.29 0.08 -2.70
N ALA A 30 0.39 1.38 -2.40
CA ALA A 30 -0.48 2.37 -3.03
C ALA A 30 -0.24 2.52 -4.54
N PHE A 31 1.01 2.40 -5.00
CA PHE A 31 1.30 2.34 -6.43
C PHE A 31 0.83 1.04 -7.10
N ALA A 32 0.82 -0.09 -6.37
CA ALA A 32 0.25 -1.34 -6.89
C ALA A 32 -1.26 -1.19 -7.16
N VAL A 33 -1.99 -0.55 -6.24
CA VAL A 33 -3.41 -0.19 -6.44
C VAL A 33 -3.57 0.76 -7.62
N GLU A 34 -2.75 1.80 -7.70
CA GLU A 34 -2.80 2.77 -8.81
C GLU A 34 -2.55 2.11 -10.18
N ALA A 35 -1.61 1.17 -10.25
CA ALA A 35 -1.35 0.39 -11.46
C ALA A 35 -2.55 -0.47 -11.86
N ARG A 36 -3.22 -1.10 -10.88
CA ARG A 36 -4.42 -1.91 -11.09
C ARG A 36 -5.58 -1.09 -11.66
N LEU A 37 -5.69 0.18 -11.24
CA LEU A 37 -6.71 1.12 -11.71
C LEU A 37 -6.40 1.74 -13.08
N GLY A 38 -5.34 1.29 -13.76
CA GLY A 38 -5.07 1.61 -15.17
C GLY A 38 -4.08 2.76 -15.41
N ALA A 39 -3.40 3.25 -14.37
CA ALA A 39 -2.38 4.29 -14.54
C ALA A 39 -1.08 3.69 -15.12
N SER A 40 -0.77 4.04 -16.38
CA SER A 40 0.42 3.56 -17.11
C SER A 40 1.73 3.85 -16.39
N ASP A 41 1.82 4.98 -15.70
CA ASP A 41 3.07 5.46 -15.10
C ASP A 41 3.30 4.93 -13.68
N ALA A 42 2.31 4.24 -13.11
CA ALA A 42 2.36 3.74 -11.74
C ALA A 42 3.58 2.83 -11.49
N GLY A 43 3.91 1.96 -12.45
CA GLY A 43 5.09 1.09 -12.37
C GLY A 43 6.40 1.85 -12.32
N ALA A 44 6.55 2.90 -13.15
CA ALA A 44 7.74 3.74 -13.17
C ALA A 44 7.90 4.52 -11.86
N HIS A 45 6.80 5.07 -11.33
CA HIS A 45 6.79 5.75 -10.04
C HIS A 45 7.08 4.79 -8.88
N ALA A 46 6.49 3.60 -8.87
CA ALA A 46 6.77 2.56 -7.87
C ALA A 46 8.25 2.20 -7.86
N ALA A 47 8.87 2.01 -9.03
CA ALA A 47 10.30 1.70 -9.15
C ALA A 47 11.18 2.85 -8.63
N ARG A 48 10.80 4.11 -8.88
CA ARG A 48 11.50 5.29 -8.34
C ARG A 48 11.42 5.35 -6.82
N VAL A 49 10.25 5.08 -6.24
CA VAL A 49 10.07 5.03 -4.78
C VAL A 49 10.84 3.85 -4.18
N ARG A 50 10.79 2.67 -4.79
CA ARG A 50 11.56 1.50 -4.37
C ARG A 50 13.06 1.80 -4.26
N ARG A 51 13.65 2.41 -5.30
CA ARG A 51 15.06 2.82 -5.29
C ARG A 51 15.39 3.84 -4.20
N LEU A 52 14.45 4.73 -3.88
CA LEU A 52 14.63 5.69 -2.79
C LEU A 52 14.62 5.00 -1.43
N LEU A 53 13.68 4.07 -1.20
CA LEU A 53 13.60 3.30 0.03
C LEU A 53 14.88 2.45 0.23
N GLU A 54 15.35 1.77 -0.82
CA GLU A 54 16.61 1.01 -0.79
C GLU A 54 17.81 1.89 -0.42
N ARG A 55 17.92 3.09 -1.01
CA ARG A 55 18.98 4.06 -0.66
C ARG A 55 18.91 4.55 0.78
N LEU A 56 17.73 4.55 1.37
CA LEU A 56 17.51 4.94 2.77
C LEU A 56 17.66 3.76 3.73
N GLY A 57 18.00 2.55 3.23
CA GLY A 57 18.08 1.33 4.02
C GLY A 57 16.72 0.84 4.53
N LEU A 58 15.62 1.24 3.88
CA LEU A 58 14.26 0.86 4.24
C LEU A 58 13.82 -0.40 3.47
N PRO A 59 12.95 -1.22 4.06
CA PRO A 59 12.47 -2.44 3.42
C PRO A 59 11.63 -2.15 2.17
N THR A 60 11.75 -3.03 1.17
CA THR A 60 11.00 -3.00 -0.10
C THR A 60 10.34 -4.34 -0.44
N ASP A 61 10.38 -5.28 0.52
CA ASP A 61 9.87 -6.65 0.46
C ASP A 61 8.36 -6.73 0.77
N LEU A 62 7.56 -5.86 0.12
CA LEU A 62 6.12 -5.73 0.37
C LEU A 62 5.40 -7.09 0.35
N HIS A 63 5.55 -7.88 -0.71
CA HIS A 63 4.85 -9.16 -0.86
C HIS A 63 5.26 -10.21 0.17
N ALA A 64 6.48 -10.15 0.70
CA ALA A 64 6.91 -11.06 1.77
C ALA A 64 6.23 -10.75 3.12
N ARG A 65 5.68 -9.54 3.26
CA ARG A 65 5.02 -9.04 4.49
C ARG A 65 3.51 -8.96 4.37
N LEU A 66 2.97 -9.12 3.17
CA LEU A 66 1.53 -9.19 2.93
C LEU A 66 1.04 -10.59 3.29
N GLY A 67 0.30 -10.68 4.39
CA GLY A 67 -0.41 -11.89 4.81
C GLY A 67 -1.93 -11.74 4.75
N PRO A 68 -2.67 -12.85 4.95
CA PRO A 68 -4.14 -12.82 5.04
C PRO A 68 -4.64 -11.82 6.11
N ASP A 69 -3.91 -11.73 7.23
CA ASP A 69 -4.24 -10.85 8.34
C ASP A 69 -4.10 -9.37 7.97
N THR A 70 -3.08 -9.01 7.19
CA THR A 70 -2.89 -7.63 6.72
C THR A 70 -4.08 -7.15 5.91
N LEU A 71 -4.59 -7.99 5.00
CA LEU A 71 -5.77 -7.68 4.18
C LEU A 71 -7.04 -7.58 5.03
N ALA A 72 -7.17 -8.41 6.08
CA ALA A 72 -8.26 -8.30 7.05
C ALA A 72 -8.18 -6.99 7.88
N PHE A 73 -6.96 -6.53 8.21
CA PHE A 73 -6.77 -5.27 8.91
C PHE A 73 -7.10 -4.06 8.05
N VAL A 74 -6.79 -4.06 6.75
CA VAL A 74 -7.27 -2.95 5.89
C VAL A 74 -8.80 -2.93 5.80
N ALA A 75 -9.46 -4.09 5.93
CA ALA A 75 -10.92 -4.18 5.95
C ALA A 75 -11.57 -3.62 7.22
N THR A 76 -10.82 -3.46 8.32
CA THR A 76 -11.31 -2.92 9.60
C THR A 76 -11.03 -1.43 9.81
N ASP A 77 -10.28 -0.78 8.90
CA ASP A 77 -10.00 0.65 8.98
C ASP A 77 -11.29 1.48 8.92
N LYS A 78 -11.42 2.43 9.87
CA LYS A 78 -12.62 3.22 10.19
C LYS A 78 -13.09 4.18 9.07
N LYS A 79 -12.50 4.11 7.87
CA LYS A 79 -12.82 4.94 6.70
C LYS A 79 -13.87 4.35 5.75
N ARG A 80 -14.62 3.34 6.18
CA ARG A 80 -15.70 2.74 5.38
C ARG A 80 -16.90 3.70 5.24
N ARG A 81 -17.23 4.04 4.00
CA ARG A 81 -18.58 4.47 3.59
C ARG A 81 -19.03 3.53 2.46
N GLN A 82 -20.13 2.81 2.68
CA GLN A 82 -20.79 1.98 1.65
C GLN A 82 -19.89 0.94 0.93
N GLY A 83 -18.93 0.32 1.63
CA GLY A 83 -18.11 -0.77 1.07
C GLY A 83 -16.82 -0.36 0.36
N ALA A 84 -16.57 0.93 0.21
CA ALA A 84 -15.30 1.48 -0.27
C ALA A 84 -14.57 2.26 0.84
N ILE A 85 -13.26 2.39 0.68
CA ILE A 85 -12.42 3.26 1.49
C ILE A 85 -11.90 4.42 0.64
N GLY A 86 -11.85 5.62 1.22
CA GLY A 86 -11.15 6.75 0.60
C GLY A 86 -9.66 6.47 0.61
N PHE A 87 -9.13 5.99 -0.51
CA PHE A 87 -7.75 5.54 -0.64
C PHE A 87 -6.91 6.60 -1.33
N VAL A 88 -5.73 6.86 -0.78
CA VAL A 88 -4.81 7.85 -1.35
C VAL A 88 -4.01 7.17 -2.45
N LEU A 89 -4.27 7.57 -3.68
CA LEU A 89 -3.61 7.11 -4.89
C LEU A 89 -2.51 8.09 -5.30
N PRO A 90 -1.24 7.66 -5.29
CA PRO A 90 -0.12 8.50 -5.67
C PRO A 90 0.02 8.60 -7.20
N GLY A 91 0.42 9.77 -7.70
CA GLY A 91 0.76 10.00 -9.11
C GLY A 91 2.21 10.46 -9.26
N ALA A 92 2.42 11.45 -10.14
CA ALA A 92 3.69 12.15 -10.26
C ALA A 92 4.12 12.77 -8.89
N PRO A 93 5.42 13.06 -8.70
CA PRO A 93 5.89 13.65 -7.45
C PRO A 93 5.17 14.96 -7.12
N GLY A 94 4.58 15.05 -5.93
CA GLY A 94 3.74 16.18 -5.52
C GLY A 94 2.26 16.05 -5.89
N CYS A 95 1.87 14.99 -6.60
CA CYS A 95 0.48 14.73 -6.99
C CYS A 95 -0.06 13.47 -6.29
N ALA A 96 -1.21 13.62 -5.64
CA ALA A 96 -1.99 12.50 -5.11
C ALA A 96 -3.47 12.85 -5.20
N ARG A 97 -4.31 11.83 -5.37
CA ARG A 97 -5.77 11.96 -5.31
C ARG A 97 -6.37 10.98 -4.32
N VAL A 98 -7.57 11.27 -3.86
CA VAL A 98 -8.34 10.37 -3.01
C VAL A 98 -9.47 9.82 -3.86
N GLU A 99 -9.46 8.51 -4.09
CA GLU A 99 -10.52 7.81 -4.82
C GLU A 99 -11.16 6.77 -3.92
N PRO A 100 -12.46 6.47 -4.10
CA PRO A 100 -13.06 5.30 -3.50
C PRO A 100 -12.42 4.05 -4.11
N VAL A 101 -11.83 3.21 -3.26
CA VAL A 101 -11.31 1.89 -3.65
C VAL A 101 -12.03 0.83 -2.83
N THR A 102 -12.57 -0.17 -3.51
CA THR A 102 -13.23 -1.32 -2.88
C THR A 102 -12.20 -2.26 -2.26
N LEU A 103 -12.63 -3.09 -1.30
CA LEU A 103 -11.74 -4.10 -0.73
C LEU A 103 -11.34 -5.17 -1.73
N GLU A 104 -12.20 -5.46 -2.71
CA GLU A 104 -11.88 -6.40 -3.78
C GLU A 104 -10.74 -5.87 -4.65
N GLU A 105 -10.82 -4.62 -5.11
CA GLU A 105 -9.76 -3.97 -5.89
C GLU A 105 -8.45 -3.91 -5.11
N LEU A 106 -8.52 -3.53 -3.83
CA LEU A 106 -7.36 -3.48 -2.96
C LEU A 106 -6.72 -4.87 -2.81
N ARG A 107 -7.52 -5.91 -2.52
CA ARG A 107 -7.01 -7.28 -2.40
C ARG A 107 -6.35 -7.73 -3.69
N ALA A 108 -7.03 -7.54 -4.81
CA ALA A 108 -6.53 -7.95 -6.11
C ALA A 108 -5.26 -7.20 -6.54
N ALA A 109 -5.03 -5.98 -6.02
CA ALA A 109 -3.81 -5.22 -6.26
C ALA A 109 -2.63 -5.64 -5.37
N LEU A 110 -2.90 -6.27 -4.22
CA LEU A 110 -1.90 -6.65 -3.24
C LEU A 110 -1.60 -8.15 -3.24
N GLU A 111 -2.45 -8.97 -3.82
CA GLU A 111 -2.15 -10.38 -4.08
C GLU A 111 -0.94 -10.50 -5.02
N PRO A 112 0.03 -11.39 -4.72
CA PRO A 112 1.13 -11.64 -5.63
C PRO A 112 0.61 -12.15 -6.97
N ALA A 113 1.14 -11.63 -8.08
CA ALA A 113 0.92 -12.24 -9.38
C ALA A 113 1.48 -13.68 -9.34
N ALA A 114 0.64 -14.66 -9.68
CA ALA A 114 1.00 -16.07 -9.76
C ALA A 114 2.08 -16.34 -10.82
#